data_AF-A0A7X7U1A5-F1
#
_entry.id   AF-A0A7X7U1A5-F1
#
_cell.length_a   1.000
_cell.length_b   1.000
_cell.length_c   1.000
_cell.angle_alpha   90.00
_cell.angle_beta   90.00
_cell.angle_gamma   90.00
#
_symmetry.space_group_name_H-M   'P 1'
#
loop_
_entity.id
_entity.type
_entity.pdbx_description
1 polymer ?
#
loop_
_entity_poly.entity_id
_entity_poly.type
_entity_poly.pdbx_seq_one_letter_code
_entity_poly.pdbx_strand_id
1 'polypeptide(L)'
;MRGMTVRKGFTLIELLVVIAVIAVLMGILMPALSAVREQGRRAVCSQNEKNTGLGLFLYANDYNGKLPLNEVDRWLFDVSYWTTDIILASGGFDRHIFYCPSWSQRDNIIFWRYGENLPAGTSENYERPEPTAIATRKDYHRIMGYYWLLDTKAGRANPPMSTTESKVWVRSTVEASAKVNGVKVKKPLGSVELITDVTASNGPDRDNADFAGATGGCWTRWQVTDRSNHLKKGTHAAGGNILFLDGHTQWRQFDQMEHRWFWQSFGNPCLWW
;
A
#
# COMPACT_ATOMS: atom_id res chain seq x y z
N MET A 1 -12.03 28.31 67.76
CA MET A 1 -10.90 28.97 67.07
C MET A 1 -10.43 28.05 65.96
N ARG A 2 -10.54 28.47 64.69
CA ARG A 2 -10.15 27.67 63.52
C ARG A 2 -8.73 28.11 63.14
N GLY A 3 -7.73 27.25 63.35
CA GLY A 3 -6.34 27.57 63.03
C GLY A 3 -6.16 27.77 61.53
N MET A 4 -5.64 28.94 61.14
CA MET A 4 -5.22 29.21 59.76
C MET A 4 -3.97 28.39 59.45
N THR A 5 -4.14 27.26 58.77
CA THR A 5 -3.03 26.51 58.18
C THR A 5 -2.41 27.33 57.06
N VAL A 6 -1.21 27.86 57.28
CA VAL A 6 -0.40 28.53 56.25
C VAL A 6 -0.10 27.49 55.15
N ARG A 7 -0.64 27.70 53.95
CA ARG A 7 -0.30 26.86 52.79
C ARG A 7 1.13 27.17 52.37
N LYS A 8 2.00 26.16 52.36
CA LYS A 8 3.35 26.28 51.80
C LYS A 8 3.24 26.53 50.29
N GLY A 9 3.82 27.63 49.81
CA GLY A 9 3.95 27.92 48.38
C GLY A 9 5.07 27.09 47.75
N PHE A 10 4.91 26.73 46.48
CA PHE A 10 5.95 26.08 45.68
C PHE A 10 7.13 27.03 45.47
N THR A 11 8.35 26.54 45.65
CA THR A 11 9.56 27.29 45.30
C THR A 11 9.82 27.23 43.80
N LEU A 12 10.49 28.25 43.27
CA LEU A 12 10.93 28.29 41.86
C LEU A 12 11.81 27.08 41.51
N ILE A 13 12.66 26.65 42.44
CA ILE A 13 13.57 25.51 42.27
C ILE A 13 12.79 24.20 42.13
N GLU A 14 11.80 23.96 42.99
CA GLU A 14 10.96 22.75 42.91
C GLU A 14 10.22 22.67 41.58
N LEU A 15 9.69 23.79 41.07
CA LEU A 15 9.04 23.82 39.76
C LEU A 15 10.05 23.55 38.62
N LEU A 16 11.25 24.13 38.70
CA LEU A 16 12.28 23.98 37.67
C LEU A 16 12.79 22.53 37.57
N VAL A 17 12.98 21.86 38.71
CA VAL A 17 13.40 20.44 38.72
C VAL A 17 12.32 19.56 38.10
N VAL A 18 11.04 19.81 38.38
CA VAL A 18 9.94 19.03 37.81
C VAL A 18 9.88 19.16 36.29
N ILE A 19 9.96 20.38 35.74
CA ILE A 19 9.97 20.55 34.29
C ILE A 19 11.21 19.93 33.64
N ALA A 20 12.37 19.97 34.32
CA ALA A 20 13.59 19.34 33.81
C ALA A 20 13.44 17.82 33.72
N VAL A 21 12.87 17.18 34.75
CA VAL A 21 12.60 15.74 34.73
C VAL A 21 11.58 15.38 33.64
N ILE A 22 10.49 16.15 33.51
CA ILE A 22 9.49 15.94 32.45
C ILE A 22 10.14 16.07 31.07
N ALA A 23 10.99 17.08 30.85
CA ALA A 23 11.68 17.28 29.57
C ALA A 23 12.58 16.10 29.20
N VAL A 24 13.35 15.58 30.17
CA VAL A 24 14.20 14.39 29.96
C VAL A 24 13.36 13.16 29.63
N LEU A 25 12.28 12.92 30.38
CA LEU A 25 11.37 11.79 30.12
C LEU A 25 10.72 11.91 28.74
N MET A 26 10.17 13.08 28.40
CA MET A 26 9.56 13.32 27.09
C MET A 26 10.56 13.15 25.93
N GLY A 27 11.82 13.54 26.12
CA GLY A 27 12.88 13.35 25.15
C GLY A 27 13.13 11.89 24.78
N ILE A 28 12.98 10.98 25.75
CA ILE A 28 13.13 9.53 25.54
C ILE A 28 11.81 8.91 25.02
N LEU A 29 10.66 9.35 25.51
CA LEU A 29 9.36 8.80 25.14
C LEU A 29 8.93 9.13 23.70
N MET A 30 9.24 10.32 23.18
CA MET A 30 8.73 10.75 21.87
C MET A 30 9.25 9.89 20.69
N PRO A 31 10.55 9.57 20.59
CA PRO A 31 11.05 8.66 19.55
C PRO A 31 10.46 7.25 19.66
N ALA A 32 10.36 6.73 20.90
CA ALA A 32 9.81 5.41 21.17
C ALA A 32 8.34 5.30 20.74
N LEU A 33 7.51 6.30 21.08
CA LEU A 33 6.10 6.33 20.70
C LEU A 33 5.90 6.41 19.19
N SER A 34 6.75 7.16 18.48
CA SER A 34 6.71 7.22 17.02
C SER A 34 6.99 5.85 16.39
N ALA A 35 8.00 5.14 16.88
CA ALA A 35 8.34 3.79 16.42
C ALA A 35 7.20 2.79 16.70
N VAL A 36 6.59 2.82 17.89
CA VAL A 36 5.46 1.96 18.26
C VAL A 36 4.23 2.23 17.37
N ARG A 37 3.90 3.49 17.11
CA ARG A 37 2.79 3.86 16.21
C ARG A 37 3.02 3.31 14.80
N GLU A 38 4.24 3.40 14.30
CA GLU A 38 4.59 2.89 12.97
C GLU A 38 4.54 1.36 12.92
N GLN A 39 5.02 0.65 13.94
CA GLN A 39 4.84 -0.80 14.06
C GLN A 39 3.36 -1.19 14.09
N GLY A 40 2.52 -0.45 14.81
CA GLY A 40 1.07 -0.65 14.81
C GLY A 40 0.45 -0.47 13.43
N ARG A 41 0.85 0.57 12.69
CA ARG A 41 0.41 0.77 11.30
C ARG A 41 0.84 -0.36 10.38
N ARG A 42 2.05 -0.89 10.53
CA ARG A 42 2.52 -2.06 9.76
C ARG A 42 1.69 -3.30 10.03
N ALA A 43 1.35 -3.55 11.30
CA ALA A 43 0.49 -4.69 11.66
C ALA A 43 -0.90 -4.57 11.05
N VAL A 44 -1.51 -3.38 11.08
CA VAL A 44 -2.80 -3.14 10.43
C VAL A 44 -2.68 -3.26 8.91
N CYS A 45 -1.60 -2.74 8.32
CA CYS A 45 -1.35 -2.85 6.88
C CYS A 45 -1.25 -4.32 6.42
N SER A 46 -0.45 -5.12 7.13
CA SER A 46 -0.35 -6.56 6.92
C SER A 46 -1.70 -7.27 7.03
N GLN A 47 -2.55 -6.86 7.99
CA GLN A 47 -3.89 -7.43 8.13
C GLN A 47 -4.83 -7.01 6.99
N ASN A 48 -4.73 -5.77 6.50
CA ASN A 48 -5.48 -5.28 5.35
C ASN A 48 -5.12 -6.07 4.07
N GLU A 49 -3.83 -6.32 3.84
CA GLU A 49 -3.37 -7.20 2.76
C GLU A 49 -3.92 -8.62 2.91
N LYS A 50 -3.87 -9.20 4.12
CA LYS A 50 -4.47 -10.52 4.39
C LYS A 50 -5.97 -10.56 4.13
N ASN A 51 -6.72 -9.54 4.53
CA ASN A 51 -8.15 -9.46 4.29
C ASN A 51 -8.44 -9.39 2.79
N THR A 52 -7.64 -8.61 2.06
CA THR A 52 -7.70 -8.53 0.60
C THR A 52 -7.40 -9.89 -0.05
N GLY A 53 -6.35 -10.57 0.41
CA GLY A 53 -6.00 -11.94 0.01
C GLY A 53 -7.09 -12.95 0.32
N LEU A 54 -7.73 -12.84 1.49
CA LEU A 54 -8.84 -13.70 1.88
C LEU A 54 -10.01 -13.56 0.91
N GLY A 55 -10.40 -12.32 0.54
CA GLY A 55 -11.45 -12.11 -0.46
C GLY A 55 -11.11 -12.73 -1.82
N LEU A 56 -9.85 -12.63 -2.24
CA LEU A 56 -9.34 -13.30 -3.45
C LEU A 56 -9.40 -14.83 -3.34
N PHE A 57 -9.03 -15.40 -2.20
CA PHE A 57 -9.02 -16.84 -1.97
C PHE A 57 -10.42 -17.43 -1.85
N LEU A 58 -11.36 -16.70 -1.24
CA LEU A 58 -12.77 -17.07 -1.18
C LEU A 58 -13.35 -17.16 -2.60
N TYR A 59 -13.11 -16.14 -3.43
CA TYR A 59 -13.47 -16.21 -4.84
C TYR A 59 -12.79 -17.38 -5.54
N ALA A 60 -11.48 -17.57 -5.37
CA ALA A 60 -10.77 -18.65 -6.02
C ALA A 60 -11.33 -20.04 -5.64
N ASN A 61 -11.74 -20.23 -4.39
CA ASN A 61 -12.37 -21.46 -3.94
C ASN A 61 -13.65 -21.78 -4.75
N ASP A 62 -14.48 -20.77 -5.01
CA ASP A 62 -15.72 -20.92 -5.79
C ASP A 62 -15.46 -21.06 -7.29
N TYR A 63 -14.30 -20.60 -7.78
CA TYR A 63 -13.95 -20.55 -9.21
C TYR A 63 -12.76 -21.45 -9.59
N ASN A 64 -12.69 -22.66 -9.03
CA ASN A 64 -11.68 -23.69 -9.37
C ASN A 64 -10.23 -23.20 -9.23
N GLY A 65 -9.94 -22.49 -8.15
CA GLY A 65 -8.63 -21.93 -7.85
C GLY A 65 -8.23 -20.74 -8.73
N LYS A 66 -9.12 -20.18 -9.55
CA LYS A 66 -8.80 -19.03 -10.42
C LYS A 66 -9.05 -17.71 -9.69
N LEU A 67 -8.09 -16.80 -9.81
CA LEU A 67 -8.26 -15.44 -9.28
C LEU A 67 -9.06 -14.57 -10.24
N PRO A 68 -9.74 -13.51 -9.74
CA PRO A 68 -10.30 -12.50 -10.62
C PRO A 68 -9.16 -11.83 -11.40
N LEU A 69 -9.20 -11.91 -12.72
CA LEU A 69 -8.18 -11.32 -13.56
C LEU A 69 -8.43 -9.82 -13.72
N ASN A 70 -7.36 -9.03 -13.67
CA ASN A 70 -7.48 -7.59 -13.86
C ASN A 70 -7.88 -7.30 -15.32
N GLU A 71 -8.94 -6.53 -15.53
CA GLU A 71 -9.39 -6.18 -16.88
C GLU A 71 -8.61 -4.99 -17.45
N VAL A 72 -7.82 -4.31 -16.61
CA VAL A 72 -6.95 -3.21 -17.00
C VAL A 72 -5.49 -3.63 -16.98
N ASP A 73 -4.77 -3.31 -18.06
CA ASP A 73 -3.31 -3.47 -18.16
C ASP A 73 -2.64 -2.10 -18.05
N ARG A 74 -2.46 -1.63 -16.81
CA ARG A 74 -1.93 -0.30 -16.48
C ARG A 74 -0.88 -0.43 -15.35
N TRP A 75 -0.90 0.45 -14.36
CA TRP A 75 0.04 0.46 -13.25
C TRP A 75 -0.25 -0.67 -12.26
N LEU A 76 0.71 -0.98 -11.39
CA LEU A 76 0.56 -2.05 -10.39
C LEU A 76 -0.53 -1.78 -9.35
N PHE A 77 -0.83 -0.52 -9.08
CA PHE A 77 -1.89 -0.11 -8.16
C PHE A 77 -3.23 0.13 -8.89
N ASP A 78 -3.30 -0.09 -10.20
CA ASP A 78 -4.54 0.08 -10.97
C ASP A 78 -5.31 -1.24 -10.98
N VAL A 79 -6.45 -1.27 -10.32
CA VAL A 79 -7.30 -2.46 -10.21
C VAL A 79 -8.67 -2.17 -10.80
N SER A 80 -9.22 -3.12 -11.57
CA SER A 80 -10.55 -2.99 -12.14
C SER A 80 -11.63 -2.90 -11.06
N TYR A 81 -12.74 -2.23 -11.40
CA TYR A 81 -13.92 -2.19 -10.54
C TYR A 81 -14.44 -3.61 -10.24
N TRP A 82 -14.40 -4.50 -11.23
CA TRP A 82 -14.83 -5.89 -11.07
C TRP A 82 -14.05 -6.65 -9.99
N THR A 83 -12.72 -6.55 -10.00
CA THR A 83 -11.88 -7.24 -9.01
C THR A 83 -12.14 -6.73 -7.59
N THR A 84 -12.29 -5.42 -7.42
CA THR A 84 -12.56 -4.84 -6.09
C THR A 84 -13.95 -5.19 -5.57
N ASP A 85 -14.98 -5.17 -6.43
CA ASP A 85 -16.33 -5.59 -6.07
C ASP A 85 -16.37 -7.05 -5.60
N ILE A 86 -15.67 -7.95 -6.29
CA ILE A 86 -15.57 -9.36 -5.88
C ILE A 86 -15.01 -9.47 -4.48
N ILE A 87 -13.94 -8.76 -4.16
CA ILE A 87 -13.27 -8.86 -2.86
C ILE A 87 -14.19 -8.30 -1.76
N LEU A 88 -14.83 -7.15 -2.01
CA LEU A 88 -15.80 -6.55 -1.09
C LEU A 88 -16.99 -7.49 -0.84
N ALA A 89 -17.55 -8.09 -1.90
CA ALA A 89 -18.69 -8.99 -1.82
C ALA A 89 -18.36 -10.34 -1.16
N SER A 90 -17.20 -10.92 -1.50
CA SER A 90 -16.81 -12.26 -1.01
C SER A 90 -16.41 -12.23 0.46
N GLY A 91 -15.75 -11.16 0.89
CA GLY A 91 -15.21 -11.05 2.25
C GLY A 91 -16.06 -10.21 3.21
N GLY A 92 -17.09 -9.51 2.73
CA GLY A 92 -17.87 -8.58 3.55
C GLY A 92 -17.02 -7.44 4.11
N PHE A 93 -16.02 -7.00 3.33
CA PHE A 93 -15.07 -5.97 3.74
C PHE A 93 -15.51 -4.58 3.29
N ASP A 94 -14.89 -3.57 3.89
CA ASP A 94 -15.02 -2.17 3.50
C ASP A 94 -13.81 -1.70 2.68
N ARG A 95 -13.99 -0.63 1.91
CA ARG A 95 -12.97 -0.03 1.04
C ARG A 95 -11.60 0.19 1.72
N HIS A 96 -11.58 0.51 3.02
CA HIS A 96 -10.35 0.86 3.73
C HIS A 96 -9.28 -0.25 3.71
N ILE A 97 -9.66 -1.52 3.50
CA ILE A 97 -8.71 -2.64 3.44
C ILE A 97 -7.80 -2.57 2.20
N PHE A 98 -8.12 -1.76 1.20
CA PHE A 98 -7.30 -1.56 0.00
C PHE A 98 -6.21 -0.50 0.17
N TYR A 99 -6.08 0.05 1.39
CA TYR A 99 -5.18 1.15 1.69
C TYR A 99 -4.34 0.91 2.94
N CYS A 100 -3.07 1.30 2.85
CA CYS A 100 -2.16 1.28 3.99
C CYS A 100 -2.42 2.47 4.91
N PRO A 101 -2.59 2.25 6.24
CA PRO A 101 -2.81 3.34 7.20
C PRO A 101 -1.59 4.26 7.40
N SER A 102 -0.42 3.89 6.86
CA SER A 102 0.75 4.78 6.85
C SER A 102 0.58 5.98 5.93
N TRP A 103 -0.34 5.90 4.96
CA TRP A 103 -0.72 6.99 4.07
C TRP A 103 -2.25 7.03 3.87
N SER A 104 -2.97 7.43 4.91
CA SER A 104 -4.44 7.46 4.89
C SER A 104 -5.04 8.38 3.83
N GLN A 105 -4.30 9.36 3.31
CA GLN A 105 -4.77 10.24 2.22
C GLN A 105 -4.99 9.49 0.90
N ARG A 106 -4.41 8.29 0.75
CA ARG A 106 -4.63 7.44 -0.42
C ARG A 106 -6.03 6.84 -0.47
N ASP A 107 -6.67 6.69 0.69
CA ASP A 107 -8.08 6.32 0.80
C ASP A 107 -8.96 7.55 0.50
N ASN A 108 -9.11 7.86 -0.78
CA ASN A 108 -9.86 9.02 -1.25
C ASN A 108 -10.70 8.68 -2.48
N ILE A 109 -11.89 9.27 -2.57
CA ILE A 109 -12.82 9.07 -3.67
C ILE A 109 -12.21 9.33 -5.05
N ILE A 110 -11.29 10.29 -5.22
CA ILE A 110 -10.69 10.57 -6.53
C ILE A 110 -9.82 9.39 -7.03
N PHE A 111 -9.22 8.63 -6.12
CA PHE A 111 -8.46 7.42 -6.45
C PHE A 111 -9.38 6.22 -6.60
N TRP A 112 -10.37 6.09 -5.70
CA TRP A 112 -11.37 5.03 -5.76
C TRP A 112 -12.22 5.10 -7.03
N ARG A 113 -12.49 6.31 -7.53
CA ARG A 113 -13.27 6.60 -8.74
C ARG A 113 -12.44 7.25 -9.85
N TYR A 114 -11.20 6.78 -10.01
CA TYR A 114 -10.23 7.38 -10.93
C TYR A 114 -10.72 7.50 -12.38
N GLY A 115 -11.46 6.51 -12.88
CA GLY A 115 -12.01 6.53 -14.24
C GLY A 115 -12.95 7.71 -14.53
N GLU A 116 -13.56 8.29 -13.50
CA GLU A 116 -14.53 9.39 -13.64
C GLU A 116 -13.90 10.78 -13.69
N ASN A 117 -12.58 10.89 -13.47
CA ASN A 117 -11.84 12.15 -13.52
C ASN A 117 -12.44 13.24 -12.61
N LEU A 118 -12.85 12.87 -11.40
CA LEU A 118 -13.42 13.79 -10.42
C LEU A 118 -12.40 14.89 -10.06
N PRO A 119 -12.83 16.14 -9.81
CA PRO A 119 -11.94 17.20 -9.36
C PRO A 119 -11.27 16.88 -8.01
N ALA A 120 -10.05 17.35 -7.80
CA ALA A 120 -9.41 17.28 -6.49
C ALA A 120 -10.25 18.03 -5.43
N GLY A 121 -10.38 17.44 -4.24
CA GLY A 121 -11.23 17.99 -3.17
C GLY A 121 -12.71 17.58 -3.26
N THR A 122 -13.07 16.71 -4.21
CA THR A 122 -14.40 16.08 -4.22
C THR A 122 -14.66 15.36 -2.89
N SER A 123 -15.83 15.61 -2.30
CA SER A 123 -16.24 15.01 -1.03
C SER A 123 -16.43 13.49 -1.16
N GLU A 124 -16.16 12.75 -0.09
CA GLU A 124 -16.47 11.32 0.01
C GLU A 124 -17.98 11.04 -0.16
N ASN A 125 -18.83 12.00 0.23
CA ASN A 125 -20.28 11.93 0.05
C ASN A 125 -20.72 12.46 -1.33
N TYR A 126 -19.97 12.14 -2.39
CA TYR A 126 -20.29 12.59 -3.75
C TYR A 126 -21.66 12.06 -4.19
N GLU A 127 -22.58 12.99 -4.49
CA GLU A 127 -24.01 12.69 -4.67
C GLU A 127 -24.30 11.72 -5.82
N ARG A 128 -23.46 11.72 -6.86
CA ARG A 128 -23.64 10.82 -8.00
C ARG A 128 -23.16 9.42 -7.62
N PRO A 129 -24.01 8.38 -7.72
CA PRO A 129 -23.59 7.00 -7.43
C PRO A 129 -22.52 6.53 -8.41
N GLU A 130 -21.81 5.46 -8.05
CA GLU A 130 -20.85 4.83 -8.96
C GLU A 130 -21.56 4.30 -10.22
N PRO A 131 -20.90 4.35 -11.39
CA PRO A 131 -21.46 3.78 -12.61
C PRO A 131 -21.66 2.27 -12.43
N THR A 132 -22.85 1.76 -12.76
CA THR A 132 -23.20 0.34 -12.67
C THR A 132 -23.14 -0.39 -14.02
N ALA A 133 -23.18 0.35 -15.13
CA ALA A 133 -23.16 -0.22 -16.47
C ALA A 133 -21.82 -0.92 -16.77
N ILE A 134 -21.87 -2.21 -17.10
CA ILE A 134 -20.69 -3.04 -17.41
C ILE A 134 -19.85 -2.40 -18.52
N ALA A 135 -20.50 -1.87 -19.56
CA ALA A 135 -19.82 -1.23 -20.69
C ALA A 135 -19.00 -0.01 -20.29
N THR A 136 -19.36 0.70 -19.21
CA THR A 136 -18.59 1.83 -18.68
C THR A 136 -17.48 1.34 -17.75
N ARG A 137 -17.82 0.41 -16.84
CA ARG A 137 -16.89 -0.06 -15.81
C ARG A 137 -15.71 -0.87 -16.37
N LYS A 138 -15.87 -1.54 -17.51
CA LYS A 138 -14.79 -2.32 -18.16
C LYS A 138 -13.55 -1.47 -18.49
N ASP A 139 -13.76 -0.18 -18.79
CA ASP A 139 -12.69 0.74 -19.20
C ASP A 139 -12.16 1.56 -18.00
N TYR A 140 -12.79 1.42 -16.82
CA TYR A 140 -12.45 2.16 -15.60
C TYR A 140 -11.62 1.30 -14.64
N HIS A 141 -10.77 1.98 -13.88
CA HIS A 141 -9.98 1.39 -12.81
C HIS A 141 -9.99 2.28 -11.59
N ARG A 142 -9.59 1.67 -10.48
CA ARG A 142 -9.36 2.31 -9.20
C ARG A 142 -7.86 2.33 -8.93
N ILE A 143 -7.39 3.40 -8.29
CA ILE A 143 -6.02 3.51 -7.81
C ILE A 143 -5.98 3.06 -6.33
N MET A 144 -5.25 1.98 -6.06
CA MET A 144 -5.17 1.33 -4.75
C MET A 144 -3.97 1.83 -3.93
N GLY A 145 -3.93 1.43 -2.65
CA GLY A 145 -2.81 1.66 -1.74
C GLY A 145 -1.76 0.53 -1.72
N TYR A 146 -1.90 -0.45 -2.61
CA TYR A 146 -1.03 -1.62 -2.76
C TYR A 146 -0.67 -1.85 -4.23
N TYR A 147 0.45 -2.52 -4.48
CA TYR A 147 0.74 -3.13 -5.77
C TYR A 147 0.14 -4.53 -5.86
N TRP A 148 -0.41 -4.85 -7.03
CA TRP A 148 -1.11 -6.08 -7.31
C TRP A 148 -0.39 -6.87 -8.39
N LEU A 149 0.10 -8.04 -8.03
CA LEU A 149 0.79 -8.96 -8.95
C LEU A 149 -0.19 -9.94 -9.60
N LEU A 150 -1.45 -9.52 -9.77
CA LEU A 150 -2.44 -10.23 -10.56
C LEU A 150 -2.16 -10.05 -12.05
N ASP A 151 -2.31 -11.14 -12.80
CA ASP A 151 -2.29 -11.09 -14.25
C ASP A 151 -3.59 -10.50 -14.80
N THR A 152 -3.54 -10.05 -16.05
CA THR A 152 -4.70 -9.54 -16.77
C THR A 152 -5.38 -10.66 -17.56
N LYS A 153 -6.62 -10.42 -17.97
CA LYS A 153 -7.40 -11.35 -18.80
C LYS A 153 -6.66 -11.73 -20.10
N ALA A 154 -6.04 -10.75 -20.74
CA ALA A 154 -5.24 -10.94 -21.96
C ALA A 154 -3.80 -11.43 -21.69
N GLY A 155 -3.38 -11.44 -20.42
CA GLY A 155 -1.97 -11.51 -20.04
C GLY A 155 -1.29 -10.16 -20.16
N ARG A 156 -0.53 -9.79 -19.13
CA ARG A 156 0.30 -8.57 -19.18
C ARG A 156 1.41 -8.76 -20.21
N ALA A 157 1.60 -7.74 -21.05
CA ALA A 157 2.58 -7.78 -22.13
C ALA A 157 4.03 -7.99 -21.62
N ASN A 158 4.35 -7.37 -20.48
CA ASN A 158 5.67 -7.44 -19.86
C ASN A 158 5.62 -8.36 -18.63
N PRO A 159 6.61 -9.26 -18.44
CA PRO A 159 6.71 -10.03 -17.20
C PRO A 159 6.95 -9.10 -16.00
N PRO A 160 6.62 -9.52 -14.76
CA PRO A 160 7.02 -8.76 -13.60
C PRO A 160 8.54 -8.86 -13.52
N MET A 161 9.23 -7.72 -13.63
CA MET A 161 10.68 -7.71 -13.76
C MET A 161 11.35 -7.89 -12.43
N SER A 162 12.42 -8.66 -12.42
CA SER A 162 13.32 -8.78 -11.30
C SER A 162 14.70 -9.27 -11.76
N THR A 163 15.75 -8.59 -11.32
CA THR A 163 17.16 -8.87 -11.64
C THR A 163 17.68 -10.11 -10.95
N THR A 164 17.10 -10.51 -9.81
CA THR A 164 17.58 -11.61 -8.96
C THR A 164 16.61 -12.78 -8.90
N GLU A 165 15.33 -12.56 -9.20
CA GLU A 165 14.26 -13.54 -9.04
C GLU A 165 13.33 -13.59 -10.24
N SER A 166 12.78 -14.77 -10.54
CA SER A 166 11.73 -14.91 -11.55
C SER A 166 10.37 -14.70 -10.88
N LYS A 167 9.80 -13.50 -11.04
CA LYS A 167 8.48 -13.15 -10.51
C LYS A 167 7.35 -13.76 -11.36
N VAL A 168 6.15 -13.77 -10.81
CA VAL A 168 4.96 -14.38 -11.42
C VAL A 168 3.83 -13.36 -11.47
N TRP A 169 3.18 -13.23 -12.63
CA TRP A 169 1.83 -12.67 -12.68
C TRP A 169 0.84 -13.76 -12.29
N VAL A 170 0.18 -13.57 -11.16
CA VAL A 170 -0.66 -14.59 -10.53
C VAL A 170 -2.00 -14.67 -11.24
N ARG A 171 -2.39 -15.89 -11.63
CA ARG A 171 -3.71 -16.20 -12.21
C ARG A 171 -4.55 -17.14 -11.35
N SER A 172 -3.90 -17.87 -10.46
CA SER A 172 -4.50 -18.98 -9.73
C SER A 172 -3.84 -19.14 -8.37
N THR A 173 -4.60 -19.63 -7.41
CA THR A 173 -4.13 -19.99 -6.06
C THR A 173 -3.59 -21.41 -5.97
N VAL A 174 -3.84 -22.26 -6.98
CA VAL A 174 -3.40 -23.67 -6.97
C VAL A 174 -2.11 -23.91 -7.74
N GLU A 175 -1.81 -23.05 -8.71
CA GLU A 175 -0.56 -23.12 -9.46
C GLU A 175 0.00 -21.74 -9.81
N ALA A 176 1.33 -21.65 -9.74
CA ALA A 176 2.08 -20.48 -10.15
C ALA A 176 3.34 -20.91 -10.89
N SER A 177 3.71 -20.14 -11.91
CA SER A 177 4.89 -20.41 -12.73
C SER A 177 5.49 -19.14 -13.28
N ALA A 178 6.81 -19.06 -13.32
CA ALA A 178 7.55 -17.99 -13.98
C ALA A 178 8.19 -18.48 -15.29
N LYS A 179 8.50 -17.57 -16.20
CA LYS A 179 9.36 -17.87 -17.36
C LYS A 179 10.81 -17.55 -17.01
N VAL A 180 11.72 -18.52 -17.18
CA VAL A 180 13.16 -18.37 -16.98
C VAL A 180 13.85 -18.81 -18.25
N ASN A 181 14.54 -17.90 -18.94
CA ASN A 181 15.18 -18.16 -20.23
C ASN A 181 14.24 -18.83 -21.26
N GLY A 182 12.98 -18.38 -21.30
CA GLY A 182 11.94 -18.94 -22.18
C GLY A 182 11.27 -20.23 -21.68
N VAL A 183 11.76 -20.85 -20.61
CA VAL A 183 11.21 -22.09 -20.04
C VAL A 183 10.24 -21.78 -18.89
N LYS A 184 9.08 -22.44 -18.87
CA LYS A 184 8.10 -22.34 -17.78
C LYS A 184 8.59 -23.15 -16.57
N VAL A 185 8.81 -22.48 -15.45
CA VAL A 185 9.27 -23.08 -14.19
C VAL A 185 8.18 -22.91 -13.13
N LYS A 186 7.73 -24.03 -12.54
CA LYS A 186 6.76 -24.01 -11.43
C LYS A 186 7.38 -23.35 -10.20
N LYS A 187 6.63 -22.50 -9.51
CA LYS A 187 7.05 -21.82 -8.28
C LYS A 187 6.27 -22.36 -7.08
N PRO A 188 6.90 -22.57 -5.91
CA PRO A 188 6.20 -22.80 -4.66
C PRO A 188 5.28 -21.62 -4.34
N LEU A 189 4.06 -21.87 -3.86
CA LEU A 189 3.07 -20.80 -3.62
C LEU A 189 3.55 -19.80 -2.56
N GLY A 190 4.21 -20.28 -1.50
CA GLY A 190 4.81 -19.43 -0.46
C GLY A 190 6.01 -18.59 -0.92
N SER A 191 6.51 -18.76 -2.15
CA SER A 191 7.51 -17.84 -2.73
C SER A 191 6.93 -16.89 -3.77
N VAL A 192 5.61 -16.95 -4.00
CA VAL A 192 4.93 -16.16 -5.02
C VAL A 192 4.24 -14.98 -4.36
N GLU A 193 4.72 -13.80 -4.65
CA GLU A 193 4.15 -12.55 -4.17
C GLU A 193 2.84 -12.27 -4.90
N LEU A 194 1.84 -11.80 -4.17
CA LEU A 194 0.49 -11.56 -4.66
C LEU A 194 0.12 -10.08 -4.55
N ILE A 195 0.27 -9.50 -3.37
CA ILE A 195 0.03 -8.08 -3.07
C ILE A 195 1.21 -7.57 -2.25
N THR A 196 1.64 -6.33 -2.48
CA THR A 196 2.69 -5.69 -1.68
C THR A 196 2.35 -4.24 -1.43
N ASP A 197 2.84 -3.72 -0.30
CA ASP A 197 2.87 -2.29 -0.01
C ASP A 197 3.49 -1.49 -1.16
N VAL A 198 2.93 -0.30 -1.41
CA VAL A 198 3.46 0.63 -2.40
C VAL A 198 4.77 1.19 -1.90
N THR A 199 5.85 0.94 -2.63
CA THR A 199 7.13 1.64 -2.43
C THR A 199 7.51 2.29 -3.76
N ALA A 200 7.19 3.58 -3.88
CA ALA A 200 7.41 4.41 -5.06
C ALA A 200 8.33 5.60 -4.74
N SER A 201 9.26 5.91 -5.65
CA SER A 201 10.15 7.05 -5.54
C SER A 201 10.21 7.89 -6.81
N ASN A 202 10.76 9.09 -6.71
CA ASN A 202 11.02 9.99 -7.84
C ASN A 202 12.30 9.65 -8.63
N GLY A 203 12.90 8.48 -8.41
CA GLY A 203 14.12 8.06 -9.09
C GLY A 203 14.68 6.73 -8.58
N PRO A 204 15.62 6.11 -9.33
CA PRO A 204 16.15 4.77 -9.02
C PRO A 204 17.30 4.78 -8.00
N ASP A 205 17.78 5.95 -7.58
CA ASP A 205 18.85 6.04 -6.58
C ASP A 205 18.30 5.70 -5.20
N ARG A 206 18.71 4.55 -4.66
CA ARG A 206 18.25 4.04 -3.36
C ARG A 206 18.49 5.03 -2.22
N ASP A 207 19.61 5.74 -2.27
CA ASP A 207 20.10 6.55 -1.16
C ASP A 207 19.63 8.00 -1.26
N ASN A 208 19.43 8.50 -2.49
CA ASN A 208 19.11 9.90 -2.74
C ASN A 208 17.69 10.16 -3.26
N ALA A 209 16.93 9.14 -3.67
CA ALA A 209 15.57 9.35 -4.17
C ALA A 209 14.60 9.77 -3.06
N ASP A 210 13.60 10.54 -3.45
CA ASP A 210 12.47 10.92 -2.60
C ASP A 210 11.32 9.92 -2.76
N PHE A 211 10.94 9.29 -1.65
CA PHE A 211 9.85 8.34 -1.56
C PHE A 211 8.52 8.98 -1.11
N ALA A 212 8.51 10.29 -0.85
CA ALA A 212 7.30 11.05 -0.51
C ALA A 212 6.70 11.84 -1.68
N GLY A 213 7.53 12.16 -2.68
CA GLY A 213 7.19 13.03 -3.82
C GLY A 213 7.26 12.32 -5.17
N ALA A 214 6.92 11.03 -5.24
CA ALA A 214 6.94 10.31 -6.51
C ALA A 214 5.88 10.90 -7.45
N THR A 215 6.26 11.29 -8.66
CA THR A 215 5.33 11.86 -9.66
C THR A 215 4.91 10.78 -10.65
N GLY A 216 3.71 10.88 -11.22
CA GLY A 216 3.17 9.87 -12.14
C GLY A 216 1.84 10.30 -12.74
N GLY A 217 0.95 9.35 -13.03
CA GLY A 217 -0.37 9.65 -13.61
C GLY A 217 -1.25 10.56 -12.74
N CYS A 218 -1.15 10.46 -11.41
CA CYS A 218 -1.87 11.33 -10.47
C CYS A 218 -1.36 12.77 -10.52
N TRP A 219 -0.06 12.96 -10.74
CA TRP A 219 0.56 14.29 -10.81
C TRP A 219 0.05 15.07 -12.02
N THR A 220 0.04 14.43 -13.20
CA THR A 220 -0.45 15.07 -14.43
C THR A 220 -1.91 15.50 -14.32
N ARG A 221 -2.72 14.76 -13.56
CA ARG A 221 -4.16 15.01 -13.46
C ARG A 221 -4.54 15.99 -12.35
N TRP A 222 -3.97 15.83 -11.16
CA TRP A 222 -4.38 16.56 -9.96
C TRP A 222 -3.24 17.26 -9.24
N GLN A 223 -2.01 17.20 -9.77
CA GLN A 223 -0.80 17.65 -9.09
C GLN A 223 -0.60 16.99 -7.71
N VAL A 224 -1.09 15.74 -7.60
CA VAL A 224 -0.91 14.92 -6.40
C VAL A 224 0.25 13.96 -6.62
N THR A 225 1.20 13.95 -5.69
CA THR A 225 2.31 12.99 -5.68
C THR A 225 1.88 11.66 -5.08
N ASP A 226 2.46 10.59 -5.59
CA ASP A 226 2.46 9.29 -4.94
C ASP A 226 3.49 9.30 -3.79
N ARG A 227 3.09 8.71 -2.66
CA ARG A 227 3.92 8.56 -1.48
C ARG A 227 4.05 7.08 -1.16
N SER A 228 5.27 6.61 -0.92
CA SER A 228 5.49 5.25 -0.43
C SER A 228 4.82 5.04 0.93
N ASN A 229 4.35 3.83 1.12
CA ASN A 229 3.96 3.35 2.43
C ASN A 229 5.21 3.25 3.33
N HIS A 230 5.00 3.43 4.63
CA HIS A 230 6.01 3.17 5.66
C HIS A 230 7.34 3.92 5.46
N LEU A 231 7.29 5.25 5.45
CA LEU A 231 8.49 6.10 5.39
C LEU A 231 9.21 6.22 6.74
N LYS A 232 10.54 6.18 6.69
CA LYS A 232 11.45 6.61 7.76
C LYS A 232 11.94 8.03 7.47
N LYS A 233 12.03 8.87 8.51
CA LYS A 233 12.54 10.27 8.40
C LYS A 233 11.87 11.13 7.31
N GLY A 234 10.61 10.84 6.98
CA GLY A 234 9.79 11.67 6.09
C GLY A 234 9.95 11.40 4.59
N THR A 235 11.12 10.97 4.11
CA THR A 235 11.38 10.82 2.66
C THR A 235 12.02 9.50 2.24
N HIS A 236 12.46 8.65 3.17
CA HIS A 236 13.10 7.38 2.82
C HIS A 236 12.16 6.21 3.08
N ALA A 237 12.12 5.22 2.21
CA ALA A 237 11.35 4.00 2.48
C ALA A 237 11.96 3.19 3.63
N ALA A 238 11.11 2.65 4.51
CA ALA A 238 11.52 1.66 5.50
C ALA A 238 11.42 0.23 4.97
N GLY A 239 10.50 -0.02 4.05
CA GLY A 239 10.15 -1.34 3.52
C GLY A 239 8.64 -1.44 3.32
N GLY A 240 8.16 -2.67 3.16
CA GLY A 240 6.75 -2.94 2.88
C GLY A 240 6.36 -4.34 3.30
N ASN A 241 5.07 -4.51 3.58
CA ASN A 241 4.46 -5.82 3.72
C ASN A 241 4.25 -6.43 2.34
N ILE A 242 4.33 -7.76 2.30
CA ILE A 242 4.12 -8.56 1.11
C ILE A 242 3.24 -9.72 1.52
N LEU A 243 2.07 -9.83 0.88
CA LEU A 243 1.23 -11.00 0.89
C LEU A 243 1.71 -11.99 -0.17
N PHE A 244 1.92 -13.24 0.25
CA PHE A 244 2.23 -14.35 -0.63
C PHE A 244 0.98 -15.16 -0.98
N LEU A 245 1.09 -15.96 -2.04
CA LEU A 245 -0.02 -16.70 -2.63
C LEU A 245 -0.56 -17.83 -1.75
N ASP A 246 0.21 -18.28 -0.76
CA ASP A 246 -0.24 -19.19 0.29
C ASP A 246 -0.94 -18.47 1.47
N GLY A 247 -1.03 -17.14 1.43
CA GLY A 247 -1.75 -16.31 2.39
C GLY A 247 -0.92 -15.78 3.57
N HIS A 248 0.35 -16.14 3.68
CA HIS A 248 1.20 -15.51 4.70
C HIS A 248 1.64 -14.11 4.26
N THR A 249 2.01 -13.29 5.23
CA THR A 249 2.59 -11.97 4.97
C THR A 249 3.98 -11.86 5.57
N GLN A 250 4.87 -11.16 4.90
CA GLN A 250 6.22 -10.89 5.38
C GLN A 250 6.54 -9.40 5.24
N TRP A 251 7.27 -8.86 6.22
CA TRP A 251 7.91 -7.55 6.08
C TRP A 251 9.22 -7.69 5.31
N ARG A 252 9.35 -6.97 4.19
CA ARG A 252 10.61 -6.82 3.47
C ARG A 252 11.20 -5.46 3.79
N GLN A 253 12.45 -5.44 4.23
CA GLN A 253 13.17 -4.20 4.47
C GLN A 253 13.53 -3.54 3.14
N PHE A 254 13.56 -2.21 3.10
CA PHE A 254 13.80 -1.50 1.85
C PHE A 254 15.15 -1.84 1.20
N ASP A 255 16.19 -2.11 2.00
CA ASP A 255 17.53 -2.53 1.53
C ASP A 255 17.51 -3.84 0.73
N GLN A 256 16.53 -4.70 0.98
CA GLN A 256 16.29 -5.96 0.26
C GLN A 256 15.42 -5.79 -1.00
N MET A 257 14.74 -4.66 -1.16
CA MET A 257 13.91 -4.38 -2.34
C MET A 257 14.80 -3.93 -3.49
N GLU A 258 14.41 -4.23 -4.72
CA GLU A 258 15.11 -3.78 -5.92
C GLU A 258 14.13 -2.94 -6.76
N HIS A 259 14.64 -2.03 -7.60
CA HIS A 259 13.75 -1.30 -8.52
C HIS A 259 13.27 -2.27 -9.60
N ARG A 260 11.96 -2.31 -9.85
CA ARG A 260 11.34 -3.35 -10.68
C ARG A 260 10.47 -2.74 -11.79
N TRP A 261 10.97 -1.73 -12.51
CA TRP A 261 10.34 -1.29 -13.77
C TRP A 261 11.32 -0.54 -14.70
N PHE A 262 11.54 -1.07 -15.90
CA PHE A 262 12.04 -0.30 -17.05
C PHE A 262 11.08 -0.42 -18.22
N TRP A 263 10.03 0.40 -18.20
CA TRP A 263 9.43 0.87 -19.45
C TRP A 263 9.48 2.39 -19.43
N GLN A 264 10.38 2.92 -20.27
CA GLN A 264 10.86 4.31 -20.39
C GLN A 264 11.91 4.69 -19.34
N SER A 265 13.18 4.64 -19.76
CA SER A 265 14.36 5.12 -19.03
C SER A 265 14.09 6.44 -18.29
N PHE A 266 13.82 6.39 -16.98
CA PHE A 266 13.61 7.55 -16.09
C PHE A 266 12.21 8.20 -16.07
N GLY A 267 11.15 7.51 -16.51
CA GLY A 267 9.78 7.94 -16.21
C GLY A 267 9.44 7.71 -14.75
N ASN A 268 9.25 8.79 -13.98
CA ASN A 268 8.76 8.69 -12.60
C ASN A 268 7.32 8.14 -12.57
N PRO A 269 6.96 7.41 -11.50
CA PRO A 269 7.75 6.99 -10.36
C PRO A 269 8.47 5.64 -10.57
N CYS A 270 9.61 5.49 -9.88
CA CYS A 270 10.32 4.23 -9.78
C CYS A 270 9.66 3.35 -8.71
N LEU A 271 9.34 2.10 -9.06
CA LEU A 271 8.61 1.18 -8.21
C LEU A 271 9.55 0.13 -7.62
N TRP A 272 9.40 -0.15 -6.33
CA TRP A 272 10.25 -1.02 -5.54
C TRP A 272 9.40 -2.07 -4.85
N TRP A 273 9.85 -3.32 -4.89
CA TRP A 273 9.33 -4.40 -4.06
C TRP A 273 10.34 -5.54 -3.99
#